data_AF-A0AAQ3PR55-F1
#
_entry.id   AF-A0AAQ3PR55-F1
#
_cell.length_a   1.000
_cell.length_b   1.000
_cell.length_c   1.000
_cell.angle_alpha   90.00
_cell.angle_beta   90.00
_cell.angle_gamma   90.00
#
_symmetry.space_group_name_H-M   'P 1'
#
loop_
_entity.id
_entity.type
_entity.pdbx_description
1 polymer ?
#
loop_
_entity_poly.entity_id
_entity_poly.type
_entity_poly.pdbx_seq_one_letter_code
_entity_poly.pdbx_strand_id
1 'polypeptide(L)'
;MELWFLPTYEETFAPVARLEAIRILLAFAASKGFKLLQMDVKSAFLNGFIEEEVYVRQPTGFEHPKFPNRVFKLQKALYGLKQAPQA
;
A
#
# COMPACT_ATOMS: atom_id res chain seq x y z
N MET A 1 -6.10 34.33 10.78
CA MET A 1 -7.12 33.38 10.33
C MET A 1 -6.36 32.17 9.82
N GLU A 2 -6.22 31.18 10.69
CA GLU A 2 -5.41 29.99 10.45
C GLU A 2 -6.10 29.10 9.40
N LEU A 3 -5.34 28.63 8.41
CA LEU A 3 -5.73 27.47 7.60
C LEU A 3 -4.71 26.38 7.89
N TRP A 4 -5.09 25.54 8.83
CA TRP A 4 -4.41 24.32 9.19
C TRP A 4 -4.74 23.17 8.20
N PHE A 5 -3.78 22.25 8.06
CA PHE A 5 -3.90 20.86 7.62
C PHE A 5 -4.36 20.57 6.17
N LEU A 6 -3.46 20.77 5.21
CA LEU A 6 -3.25 19.70 4.24
C LEU A 6 -2.28 18.71 4.92
N PRO A 7 -2.64 17.43 5.15
CA PRO A 7 -1.64 16.44 5.53
C PRO A 7 -0.60 16.44 4.42
N THR A 8 0.63 16.81 4.76
CA THR A 8 1.75 16.84 3.83
C THR A 8 1.91 15.46 3.21
N TYR A 9 1.75 15.38 1.90
CA TYR A 9 2.00 14.19 1.05
C TYR A 9 3.51 13.87 0.95
N GLU A 10 4.24 14.07 2.04
CA GLU A 10 5.70 13.96 2.18
C GLU A 10 6.09 12.61 2.79
N GLU A 11 5.22 11.97 3.57
CA GLU A 11 5.54 10.70 4.21
C GLU A 11 5.31 9.52 3.24
N THR A 12 6.40 8.89 2.83
CA THR A 12 6.37 7.67 2.03
C THR A 12 6.60 6.50 2.97
N PHE A 13 5.54 5.87 3.45
CA PHE A 13 5.64 4.66 4.26
C PHE A 13 5.76 3.46 3.34
N ALA A 14 6.97 2.93 3.17
CA ALA A 14 7.12 1.57 2.66
C ALA A 14 7.03 0.61 3.87
N PRO A 15 6.27 -0.50 3.80
CA PRO A 15 6.08 -1.42 4.90
C PRO A 15 7.26 -2.39 4.90
N VAL A 16 8.47 -1.83 5.02
CA VAL A 16 9.70 -2.62 5.08
C VAL A 16 9.94 -2.88 6.56
N ALA A 17 9.83 -4.15 6.95
CA ALA A 17 10.17 -4.56 8.30
C ALA A 17 11.60 -4.11 8.63
N ARG A 18 11.76 -3.49 9.80
CA ARG A 18 13.07 -3.05 10.28
C ARG A 18 13.98 -4.25 10.50
N LEU A 19 15.25 -4.14 10.08
CA LEU A 19 16.20 -5.24 10.18
C LEU A 19 16.44 -5.64 11.64
N GLU A 20 16.41 -4.69 12.57
CA GLU A 20 16.53 -4.93 14.00
C GLU A 20 15.40 -5.82 14.51
N ALA A 21 14.16 -5.58 14.09
CA ALA A 21 13.01 -6.38 14.46
C ALA A 21 13.10 -7.81 13.90
N ILE A 22 13.56 -7.95 12.65
CA ILE A 22 13.81 -9.27 12.04
C ILE A 22 14.87 -10.03 12.83
N ARG A 23 15.98 -9.38 13.21
CA ARG A 23 17.06 -10.00 13.99
C ARG A 23 16.59 -10.45 15.37
N ILE A 24 15.79 -9.63 16.06
CA ILE A 24 15.20 -9.99 17.36
C ILE A 24 14.27 -11.19 17.22
N LEU A 25 13.39 -11.20 16.21
CA LEU A 25 12.47 -12.31 15.94
C LEU A 25 13.22 -13.62 15.67
N LEU A 26 14.28 -13.57 14.84
CA LEU A 26 15.12 -14.73 14.54
C LEU A 26 15.85 -15.24 15.80
N ALA A 27 16.45 -14.35 16.58
CA ALA A 27 17.14 -14.72 17.83
C ALA A 27 16.18 -15.36 18.84
N PHE A 28 14.97 -14.82 18.96
CA PHE A 28 13.93 -15.37 19.83
C PHE A 28 13.48 -16.77 19.36
N ALA A 29 13.21 -16.93 18.06
CA ALA A 29 12.83 -18.22 17.51
C ALA A 29 13.92 -19.28 17.70
N ALA A 30 15.19 -18.92 17.47
CA ALA A 30 16.33 -19.80 17.71
C ALA A 30 16.44 -20.20 19.19
N SER A 31 16.25 -19.25 20.12
CA SER A 31 16.26 -19.53 21.57
C SER A 31 15.13 -20.47 22.02
N LYS A 32 13.96 -20.40 21.37
CA LYS A 32 12.79 -21.23 21.70
C LYS A 32 12.71 -22.52 20.86
N GLY A 33 13.64 -22.76 19.95
CA GLY A 33 13.60 -23.90 19.04
C GLY A 33 12.42 -23.85 18.06
N PHE A 34 11.90 -22.66 17.76
CA PHE A 34 10.76 -22.49 16.86
C PHE A 34 11.18 -22.61 15.41
N LYS A 35 10.35 -23.28 14.61
CA LYS A 35 10.47 -23.29 13.16
C LYS A 35 9.79 -22.05 12.59
N LEU A 36 10.56 -21.19 11.95
CA LEU A 36 10.03 -20.06 11.19
C LEU A 36 9.79 -20.48 9.73
N LEU A 37 8.68 -19.99 9.17
CA LEU A 37 8.31 -20.16 7.77
C LEU A 37 8.07 -18.76 7.20
N GLN A 38 8.63 -18.50 6.01
CA GLN A 38 8.37 -17.27 5.27
C GLN A 38 7.30 -17.53 4.23
N MET A 39 6.32 -16.63 4.15
CA MET A 39 5.31 -16.62 3.09
C MET A 39 5.33 -15.25 2.42
N ASP A 40 5.49 -15.24 1.11
CA ASP A 40 5.31 -14.06 0.28
C ASP A 40 3.92 -14.09 -0.35
N VAL A 41 3.10 -13.08 -0.05
CA VAL A 41 1.73 -13.00 -0.55
C VAL A 41 1.77 -12.27 -1.90
N LYS A 42 1.54 -13.04 -2.98
CA LYS A 42 1.37 -12.45 -4.31
C LYS A 42 0.21 -11.44 -4.27
N SER A 43 0.44 -10.27 -4.86
CA SER A 43 -0.60 -9.25 -4.98
C SER A 43 -1.17 -8.76 -3.65
N ALA A 44 -0.40 -8.79 -2.56
CA ALA A 44 -0.85 -8.30 -1.24
C ALA A 44 -1.47 -6.90 -1.31
N PHE A 45 -0.85 -5.99 -2.07
CA PHE A 45 -1.37 -4.64 -2.31
C PHE A 45 -2.73 -4.63 -3.01
N LEU A 46 -2.99 -5.53 -3.96
CA LEU A 46 -4.28 -5.60 -4.67
C LEU A 46 -5.42 -6.17 -3.80
N ASN A 47 -5.11 -6.62 -2.58
CA ASN A 47 -6.10 -7.09 -1.61
C ASN A 47 -6.37 -6.09 -0.48
N GLY A 48 -5.53 -5.06 -0.33
CA GLY A 48 -5.77 -3.96 0.60
C GLY A 48 -6.87 -3.03 0.08
N PHE A 49 -7.82 -2.69 0.95
CA PHE A 49 -8.80 -1.65 0.65
C PHE A 49 -8.17 -0.29 0.91
N ILE A 50 -8.38 0.66 -0.01
CA ILE A 50 -7.95 2.05 0.21
C ILE A 50 -9.09 2.77 0.94
N GLU A 51 -8.80 3.36 2.10
CA GLU A 51 -9.77 4.21 2.82
C GLU A 51 -9.90 5.59 2.14
N GLU A 52 -8.84 6.07 1.52
CA GLU A 52 -8.81 7.33 0.78
C GLU A 52 -9.46 7.27 -0.60
N GLU A 53 -10.05 8.39 -1.01
CA GLU A 53 -10.60 8.53 -2.36
C GLU A 53 -9.49 8.82 -3.38
N VAL A 54 -9.00 7.76 -4.02
CA VAL A 54 -8.02 7.86 -5.11
C VAL A 54 -8.70 7.71 -6.46
N TYR A 55 -8.45 8.66 -7.36
CA TYR A 55 -8.92 8.65 -8.74
C TYR A 55 -7.76 8.55 -9.72
N VAL A 56 -7.93 7.74 -10.76
CA VAL A 56 -6.94 7.57 -11.83
C VAL A 56 -7.54 7.90 -13.19
N ARG A 57 -6.69 8.37 -14.11
CA ARG A 57 -7.07 8.50 -15.51
C ARG A 57 -7.45 7.12 -16.07
N GLN A 58 -8.33 7.13 -17.07
CA GLN A 58 -8.71 5.91 -17.75
C GLN A 58 -7.46 5.28 -18.40
N PRO A 59 -7.17 4.00 -18.09
CA PRO A 59 -6.05 3.31 -18.72
C PRO A 59 -6.29 3.18 -20.22
N THR A 60 -5.21 3.23 -20.99
CA THR A 60 -5.27 2.99 -22.43
C THR A 60 -5.92 1.63 -22.72
N GLY A 61 -6.95 1.62 -23.57
CA GLY A 61 -7.73 0.42 -23.89
C GLY A 61 -8.92 0.14 -22.95
N PHE A 62 -9.10 0.91 -21.89
CA PHE A 62 -10.25 0.85 -20.98
C PHE A 62 -11.09 2.14 -20.99
N GLU A 63 -10.85 3.01 -21.95
CA GLU A 63 -11.55 4.29 -22.09
C GLU A 63 -13.04 4.07 -22.43
N HIS A 64 -13.90 4.75 -21.70
CA HIS A 64 -15.34 4.65 -21.91
C HIS A 64 -15.75 5.50 -23.13
N PRO A 65 -16.33 4.90 -24.19
CA PRO A 65 -16.55 5.59 -25.46
C PRO A 65 -17.51 6.77 -25.35
N LYS A 66 -18.49 6.72 -24.44
CA LYS A 66 -19.42 7.83 -24.18
C LYS A 66 -18.92 8.86 -23.17
N PHE A 67 -17.88 8.53 -22.41
CA PHE A 67 -17.38 9.36 -21.31
C PHE A 67 -15.85 9.41 -21.30
N PRO A 68 -15.22 9.93 -22.37
CA PRO A 68 -13.76 9.91 -22.51
C PRO A 68 -13.05 10.72 -21.42
N ASN A 69 -13.71 11.74 -20.87
CA ASN A 69 -13.13 12.65 -19.88
C ASN A 69 -13.35 12.23 -18.41
N ARG A 70 -13.93 11.04 -18.16
CA ARG A 70 -14.10 10.55 -16.78
C ARG A 70 -12.81 9.96 -16.23
N VAL A 71 -12.80 9.81 -14.91
CA VAL A 71 -11.74 9.14 -14.14
C VAL A 71 -12.33 7.92 -13.44
N PHE A 72 -11.49 6.93 -13.14
CA PHE A 72 -11.88 5.76 -12.36
C PHE A 72 -11.54 5.96 -10.89
N LYS A 73 -12.47 5.62 -10.01
CA LYS A 73 -12.20 5.54 -8.56
C LYS A 73 -11.57 4.17 -8.27
N LEU A 74 -10.43 4.17 -7.60
CA LEU A 74 -9.81 2.94 -7.13
C LEU A 74 -10.53 2.41 -5.91
N GLN A 75 -10.89 1.13 -5.93
CA GLN A 75 -11.45 0.43 -4.77
C GLN A 75 -10.40 -0.36 -4.00
N LYS A 76 -9.24 -0.60 -4.62
CA LYS A 76 -8.15 -1.45 -4.12
C LYS A 76 -6.83 -0.76 -4.35
N ALA A 77 -5.88 -0.96 -3.43
CA ALA A 77 -4.54 -0.41 -3.54
C ALA A 77 -3.85 -0.93 -4.80
N LEU A 78 -3.25 -0.01 -5.57
CA LEU A 78 -2.41 -0.33 -6.72
C LEU A 78 -0.94 -0.09 -6.38
N TYR A 79 -0.06 -0.84 -7.03
CA TYR A 79 1.38 -0.63 -6.91
C TYR A 79 1.77 0.82 -7.27
N GLY A 80 2.67 1.40 -6.48
CA GLY A 80 3.17 2.77 -6.71
C GLY A 80 2.27 3.89 -6.19
N LEU A 81 1.10 3.58 -5.62
CA LEU A 81 0.39 4.56 -4.79
C LEU A 81 1.16 4.78 -3.49
N LYS A 82 1.29 6.03 -3.03
CA LYS A 82 1.92 6.32 -1.73
C LYS A 82 1.12 5.73 -0.56
N GLN A 83 -0.18 5.54 -0.74
CA GLN A 83 -1.11 4.98 0.24
C GLN A 83 -1.21 3.45 0.17
N ALA A 84 -0.75 2.81 -0.93
CA ALA A 84 -0.81 1.36 -1.05
C ALA A 84 -0.17 0.60 0.11
N PRO A 85 0.92 1.07 0.73
CA PRO A 85 1.52 0.34 1.83
C PRO A 85 0.91 0.65 3.20
N GLN A 86 -0.16 1.44 3.24
CA GLN A 86 -1.00 1.68 4.42
C GLN A 86 -2.30 0.85 4.41
N ALA A 87 -2.64 0.23 3.27
CA ALA A 87 -3.83 -0.59 3.05
C ALA A 87 -3.68 -2.07 3.43
#